data_AF-A0A9D0HG14-F1
#
_entry.id   AF-A0A9D0HG14-F1
#
_cell.length_a   1.000
_cell.length_b   1.000
_cell.length_c   1.000
_cell.angle_alpha   90.00
_cell.angle_beta   90.00
_cell.angle_gamma   90.00
#
_symmetry.space_group_name_H-M   'P 1'
#
loop_
_entity.id
_entity.type
_entity.pdbx_description
1 polymer ?
#
loop_
_entity_poly.entity_id
_entity_poly.type
_entity_poly.pdbx_seq_one_letter_code
_entity_poly.pdbx_strand_id
1 'polypeptide(L)'
;MDETGDDAPARTDPEADAVPKIASPTPAANTDAPRSPAPGASEQAQPSAETETDEEASGGEHGHGHGGPVHGKRLLSLSLLALGVVYGDIGTSPLYAIRECLHGEHHMALTEANIMGVLSLIVWSLTVVISLKYLVYVLRADNQGEGGILALMALALSQPVKSALRTAIVMLGLFGAALLYGDGVITPAISVLSAVEGLGVAAPGLKTYIVPITIAILIGLFWIQKRGTALVGALFGPVTLLWFSVLALLGLVHIAQLPKVLWALSPTYAVSFFLNNGSDGILVLGGVFLAVTGGEALYADMGHFGVKPIRLTWFGLVFPALII
;
A
#
# COMPACT_ATOMS: atom_id res chain seq x y z
N MET A 1 -33.56 -41.84 68.07
CA MET A 1 -34.12 -40.92 67.07
C MET A 1 -33.16 -40.87 65.91
N ASP A 2 -33.42 -41.36 64.71
CA ASP A 2 -34.45 -42.20 64.06
C ASP A 2 -33.78 -42.52 62.71
N GLU A 3 -33.60 -43.80 62.39
CA GLU A 3 -34.38 -44.53 61.37
C GLU A 3 -33.98 -44.20 59.93
N THR A 4 -33.25 -45.12 59.26
CA THR A 4 -33.72 -46.08 58.21
C THR A 4 -33.88 -45.41 56.84
N GLY A 5 -33.58 -46.00 55.68
CA GLY A 5 -32.99 -47.25 55.20
C GLY A 5 -32.44 -46.89 53.79
N ASP A 6 -32.12 -47.75 52.84
CA ASP A 6 -32.15 -49.19 52.67
C ASP A 6 -31.34 -49.45 51.37
N ASP A 7 -31.04 -50.72 51.14
CA ASP A 7 -30.68 -51.37 49.88
C ASP A 7 -29.21 -51.44 49.42
N ALA A 8 -28.75 -52.69 49.54
CA ALA A 8 -27.51 -53.34 49.12
C ALA A 8 -27.70 -53.95 47.69
N PRO A 9 -26.92 -54.96 47.27
CA PRO A 9 -25.46 -55.07 47.09
C PRO A 9 -25.11 -55.58 45.66
N ALA A 10 -23.87 -56.09 45.51
CA ALA A 10 -23.40 -57.00 44.44
C ALA A 10 -22.90 -56.32 43.14
N ARG A 11 -21.78 -56.69 42.51
CA ARG A 11 -20.91 -57.88 42.62
C ARG A 11 -19.65 -57.65 41.76
N THR A 12 -18.55 -58.24 42.24
CA THR A 12 -17.47 -58.96 41.52
C THR A 12 -16.48 -58.21 40.61
N ASP A 13 -15.22 -58.20 41.09
CA ASP A 13 -13.92 -58.22 40.39
C ASP A 13 -13.79 -59.43 39.41
N PRO A 14 -12.62 -59.80 38.80
CA PRO A 14 -11.25 -59.24 38.78
C PRO A 14 -10.52 -59.31 37.40
N GLU A 15 -9.20 -59.01 37.40
CA GLU A 15 -8.12 -59.57 36.53
C GLU A 15 -8.13 -59.22 35.02
N ALA A 16 -7.02 -59.10 34.26
CA ALA A 16 -5.58 -59.24 34.47
C ALA A 16 -4.86 -58.75 33.18
N ASP A 17 -3.54 -58.56 33.30
CA ASP A 17 -2.50 -58.80 32.28
C ASP A 17 -2.17 -57.80 31.13
N ALA A 18 -1.00 -57.16 31.34
CA ALA A 18 0.23 -57.29 30.55
C ALA A 18 0.33 -56.83 29.07
N VAL A 19 1.11 -55.74 28.93
CA VAL A 19 1.96 -55.17 27.83
C VAL A 19 2.85 -56.27 27.15
N PRO A 20 3.50 -56.17 25.94
CA PRO A 20 4.04 -54.94 25.30
C PRO A 20 4.30 -54.85 23.75
N LYS A 21 4.67 -53.62 23.32
CA LYS A 21 5.65 -53.17 22.27
C LYS A 21 5.70 -53.80 20.86
N ILE A 22 5.63 -52.93 19.84
CA ILE A 22 6.18 -53.18 18.48
C ILE A 22 7.08 -52.01 18.06
N ALA A 23 8.27 -52.34 17.56
CA ALA A 23 9.33 -51.45 17.09
C ALA A 23 9.38 -51.34 15.55
N SER A 24 9.91 -50.23 15.06
CA SER A 24 10.19 -49.88 13.66
C SER A 24 11.44 -50.58 13.10
N PRO A 25 11.62 -50.58 11.75
CA PRO A 25 12.97 -50.57 11.17
C PRO A 25 13.21 -49.44 10.14
N THR A 26 14.48 -49.02 10.10
CA THR A 26 15.17 -47.98 9.30
C THR A 26 15.80 -48.61 8.02
N PRO A 27 16.21 -47.84 6.97
CA PRO A 27 16.34 -48.33 5.59
C PRO A 27 17.73 -48.83 5.20
N ALA A 28 17.79 -49.54 4.07
CA ALA A 28 19.00 -50.08 3.46
C ALA A 28 19.63 -49.12 2.41
N ALA A 29 20.97 -49.13 2.35
CA ALA A 29 21.84 -48.38 1.45
C ALA A 29 22.51 -49.30 0.42
N ASN A 30 22.85 -48.79 -0.78
CA ASN A 30 24.15 -48.97 -1.49
C ASN A 30 24.11 -48.36 -2.91
N THR A 31 24.91 -47.32 -3.20
CA THR A 31 26.19 -47.30 -3.98
C THR A 31 26.04 -47.46 -5.50
N ASP A 32 26.31 -46.40 -6.27
CA ASP A 32 27.47 -46.31 -7.18
C ASP A 32 27.41 -45.07 -8.10
N ALA A 33 28.57 -44.47 -8.32
CA ALA A 33 28.90 -43.46 -9.33
C ALA A 33 30.32 -43.80 -9.86
N PRO A 34 30.89 -43.10 -10.85
CA PRO A 34 30.36 -42.48 -12.07
C PRO A 34 31.16 -42.92 -13.32
N ARG A 35 30.64 -42.80 -14.56
CA ARG A 35 31.48 -42.72 -15.78
C ARG A 35 30.86 -41.85 -16.87
N SER A 36 31.62 -40.83 -17.30
CA SER A 36 31.57 -40.21 -18.62
C SER A 36 32.81 -40.71 -19.40
N PRO A 37 32.77 -40.79 -20.74
CA PRO A 37 33.32 -39.67 -21.52
C PRO A 37 32.62 -39.42 -22.89
N ALA A 38 32.77 -38.19 -23.40
CA ALA A 38 32.53 -37.79 -24.80
C ALA A 38 33.75 -38.17 -25.69
N PRO A 39 33.97 -37.65 -26.92
CA PRO A 39 33.11 -37.04 -27.96
C PRO A 39 33.41 -37.59 -29.39
N GLY A 40 32.73 -37.09 -30.43
CA GLY A 40 33.16 -37.19 -31.83
C GLY A 40 31.99 -37.08 -32.80
N ALA A 41 31.78 -35.96 -33.50
CA ALA A 41 32.50 -35.44 -34.66
C ALA A 41 31.71 -35.70 -35.96
N SER A 42 31.89 -34.79 -36.91
CA SER A 42 31.46 -34.76 -38.31
C SER A 42 30.02 -34.32 -38.62
N GLU A 43 29.72 -33.61 -39.71
CA GLU A 43 30.48 -32.82 -40.69
C GLU A 43 29.42 -32.35 -41.73
N GLN A 44 29.63 -31.17 -42.32
CA GLN A 44 29.17 -30.75 -43.66
C GLN A 44 27.71 -30.33 -43.97
N ALA A 45 27.67 -29.20 -44.71
CA ALA A 45 26.85 -28.89 -45.89
C ALA A 45 25.65 -27.92 -45.74
N GLN A 46 25.88 -26.69 -46.23
CA GLN A 46 24.92 -25.76 -46.85
C GLN A 46 24.37 -26.35 -48.18
N PRO A 47 23.19 -25.96 -48.74
CA PRO A 47 22.87 -24.57 -49.06
C PRO A 47 21.40 -24.09 -49.01
N SER A 48 21.31 -22.76 -49.13
CA SER A 48 20.22 -21.83 -49.47
C SER A 48 18.88 -22.37 -50.00
N ALA A 49 17.78 -21.87 -49.41
CA ALA A 49 16.54 -21.52 -50.11
C ALA A 49 15.72 -20.54 -49.27
N GLU A 50 15.24 -19.48 -49.91
CA GLU A 50 14.39 -18.42 -49.36
C GLU A 50 13.03 -18.97 -48.91
N THR A 51 12.49 -18.48 -47.79
CA THR A 51 11.04 -18.45 -47.52
C THR A 51 10.76 -17.30 -46.54
N GLU A 52 9.89 -16.38 -46.97
CA GLU A 52 9.20 -15.40 -46.13
C GLU A 52 8.46 -16.10 -45.00
N THR A 53 8.58 -15.60 -43.77
CA THR A 53 7.57 -15.83 -42.72
C THR A 53 7.50 -14.64 -41.78
N ASP A 54 6.31 -14.03 -41.79
CA ASP A 54 5.61 -13.42 -40.68
C ASP A 54 6.25 -13.61 -39.29
N GLU A 55 6.57 -12.50 -38.60
CA GLU A 55 6.77 -12.55 -37.15
C GLU A 55 5.41 -12.59 -36.46
N GLU A 56 5.07 -13.82 -36.10
CA GLU A 56 4.02 -14.22 -35.19
C GLU A 56 3.98 -13.39 -33.91
N ALA A 57 2.77 -12.94 -33.59
CA ALA A 57 2.32 -12.81 -32.23
C ALA A 57 2.42 -14.19 -31.56
N SER A 58 3.42 -14.37 -30.68
CA SER A 58 3.50 -15.52 -29.79
C SER A 58 3.41 -15.04 -28.35
N GLY A 59 2.42 -15.59 -27.64
CA GLY A 59 2.21 -15.42 -26.22
C GLY A 59 3.42 -15.90 -25.42
N GLY A 60 3.87 -15.05 -24.51
CA GLY A 60 4.94 -15.36 -23.57
C GLY A 60 4.38 -15.55 -22.17
N GLU A 61 4.53 -16.76 -21.67
CA GLU A 61 4.24 -17.23 -20.32
C GLU A 61 4.75 -16.30 -19.20
N HIS A 62 4.00 -16.25 -18.11
CA HIS A 62 4.39 -15.63 -16.85
C HIS A 62 5.55 -16.39 -16.19
N GLY A 63 6.77 -16.06 -16.60
CA GLY A 63 8.00 -16.47 -15.93
C GLY A 63 8.39 -15.51 -14.82
N HIS A 64 8.38 -15.99 -13.57
CA HIS A 64 9.03 -15.37 -12.43
C HIS A 64 10.52 -15.13 -12.71
N GLY A 65 10.93 -13.86 -12.82
CA GLY A 65 12.30 -13.45 -13.13
C GLY A 65 12.95 -12.67 -12.00
N HIS A 66 13.87 -13.31 -11.29
CA HIS A 66 14.80 -12.73 -10.31
C HIS A 66 15.55 -11.49 -10.85
N GLY A 67 15.53 -10.40 -10.09
CA GLY A 67 16.74 -9.68 -9.64
C GLY A 67 17.76 -9.13 -10.64
N GLY A 68 17.44 -8.91 -11.91
CA GLY A 68 18.36 -8.24 -12.85
C GLY A 68 18.49 -6.71 -12.61
N PRO A 69 19.65 -6.08 -12.88
CA PRO A 69 19.80 -4.63 -12.78
C PRO A 69 18.82 -3.93 -13.74
N VAL A 70 17.90 -3.17 -13.16
CA VAL A 70 16.87 -2.45 -13.91
C VAL A 70 17.55 -1.40 -14.77
N HIS A 71 17.54 -1.59 -16.10
CA HIS A 71 18.01 -0.59 -17.06
C HIS A 71 17.26 0.74 -16.86
N GLY A 72 17.98 1.87 -16.90
CA GLY A 72 17.44 3.19 -16.52
C GLY A 72 16.14 3.59 -17.21
N LYS A 73 15.95 3.20 -18.49
CA LYS A 73 14.70 3.45 -19.24
C LYS A 73 13.50 2.69 -18.66
N ARG A 74 13.69 1.43 -18.26
CA ARG A 74 12.64 0.60 -17.63
C ARG A 74 12.31 1.13 -16.23
N LEU A 75 13.33 1.56 -15.48
CA LEU A 75 13.13 2.15 -14.15
C LEU A 75 12.34 3.46 -14.23
N LEU A 76 12.64 4.33 -15.21
CA LEU A 76 11.91 5.58 -15.43
C LEU A 76 10.44 5.31 -15.82
N SER A 77 10.21 4.37 -16.74
CA SER A 77 8.85 3.96 -17.13
C SER A 77 8.05 3.44 -15.94
N LEU A 78 8.63 2.56 -15.13
CA LEU A 78 7.99 2.06 -13.91
C LEU A 78 7.76 3.16 -12.88
N SER A 79 8.67 4.13 -12.78
CA SER A 79 8.53 5.28 -11.87
C SER A 79 7.38 6.19 -12.29
N LEU A 80 7.20 6.41 -13.60
CA LEU A 80 6.09 7.19 -14.15
C LEU A 80 4.75 6.47 -14.00
N LEU A 81 4.71 5.15 -14.18
CA LEU A 81 3.51 4.35 -13.92
C LEU A 81 3.17 4.34 -12.42
N ALA A 82 4.17 4.16 -11.55
CA ALA A 82 4.00 4.23 -10.11
C ALA A 82 3.49 5.62 -9.67
N LEU A 83 3.94 6.70 -10.31
CA LEU A 83 3.44 8.05 -10.07
C LEU A 83 1.92 8.15 -10.28
N GLY A 84 1.42 7.58 -11.37
CA GLY A 84 0.01 7.62 -11.71
C GLY A 84 -0.88 6.74 -10.85
N VAL A 85 -0.40 5.54 -10.51
CA VAL A 85 -1.20 4.52 -9.83
C VAL A 85 -1.07 4.62 -8.31
N VAL A 86 0.14 4.80 -7.79
CA VAL A 86 0.45 4.67 -6.36
C VAL A 86 0.29 5.99 -5.62
N TYR A 87 0.64 7.11 -6.26
CA TYR A 87 0.71 8.43 -5.61
C TYR A 87 -0.52 9.31 -5.87
N GLY A 88 -1.53 8.80 -6.56
CA GLY A 88 -2.78 9.53 -6.80
C GLY A 88 -3.54 9.85 -5.51
N ASP A 89 -3.56 8.89 -4.57
CA ASP A 89 -4.23 9.05 -3.27
C ASP A 89 -3.48 10.06 -2.40
N ILE A 90 -2.26 9.72 -1.96
CA ILE A 90 -1.39 10.59 -1.13
C ILE A 90 -1.19 11.99 -1.74
N GLY A 91 -1.15 12.11 -3.06
CA GLY A 91 -0.89 13.37 -3.75
C GLY A 91 -1.95 14.44 -3.52
N THR A 92 -3.18 14.05 -3.17
CA THR A 92 -4.29 14.98 -2.97
C THR A 92 -4.66 15.16 -1.50
N SER A 93 -4.35 14.17 -0.66
CA SER A 93 -4.76 14.14 0.74
C SER A 93 -4.28 15.33 1.58
N PRO A 94 -3.04 15.86 1.44
CA PRO A 94 -2.60 17.04 2.17
C PRO A 94 -3.45 18.29 1.89
N LEU A 95 -3.93 18.46 0.66
CA LEU A 95 -4.79 19.60 0.31
C LEU A 95 -6.16 19.50 1.01
N TYR A 96 -6.71 18.28 1.08
CA TYR A 96 -7.93 18.01 1.83
C TYR A 96 -7.71 18.19 3.35
N ALA A 97 -6.61 17.67 3.89
CA ALA A 97 -6.25 17.77 5.29
C ALA A 97 -6.15 19.23 5.76
N ILE A 98 -5.56 20.13 4.96
CA ILE A 98 -5.50 21.56 5.28
C ILE A 98 -6.91 22.16 5.35
N ARG A 99 -7.78 21.85 4.38
CA ARG A 99 -9.17 22.31 4.38
C ARG A 99 -9.91 21.81 5.62
N GLU A 100 -9.77 20.54 5.97
CA GLU A 100 -10.44 19.94 7.12
C GLU A 100 -9.95 20.54 8.45
N CYS A 101 -8.63 20.73 8.60
CA CYS A 101 -8.05 21.28 9.83
C CYS A 101 -8.39 22.77 10.06
N LEU A 102 -8.58 23.55 8.99
CA LEU A 102 -8.78 25.00 9.08
C LEU A 102 -10.23 25.44 8.89
N HIS A 103 -11.07 24.63 8.23
CA HIS A 103 -12.46 24.96 7.87
C HIS A 103 -13.48 23.89 8.30
N GLY A 104 -13.06 22.84 9.02
CA GLY A 104 -13.96 21.82 9.58
C GLY A 104 -14.75 22.31 10.80
N GLU A 105 -15.69 21.49 11.28
CA GLU A 105 -16.59 21.85 12.40
C GLU A 105 -15.84 22.23 13.70
N HIS A 106 -14.65 21.65 13.91
CA HIS A 106 -13.74 21.95 15.02
C HIS A 106 -12.84 23.14 14.67
N HIS A 107 -13.45 24.33 14.54
CA HIS A 107 -12.77 25.54 14.12
C HIS A 107 -11.66 25.94 15.11
N MET A 108 -10.41 25.75 14.72
CA MET A 108 -9.34 26.53 15.33
C MET A 108 -9.37 27.96 14.80
N ALA A 109 -9.04 28.91 15.69
CA ALA A 109 -8.84 30.29 15.26
C ALA A 109 -7.77 30.32 14.15
N LEU A 110 -8.09 30.98 13.03
CA LEU A 110 -7.20 31.21 11.88
C LEU A 110 -6.11 32.22 12.25
N THR A 111 -5.25 31.81 13.17
CA THR A 111 -4.07 32.56 13.62
C THR A 111 -2.85 32.03 12.89
N GLU A 112 -1.85 32.91 12.70
CA GLU A 112 -0.58 32.52 12.10
C GLU A 112 0.06 31.33 12.84
N ALA A 113 0.00 31.32 14.18
CA ALA A 113 0.55 30.24 15.00
C ALA A 113 -0.11 28.88 14.70
N ASN A 114 -1.44 28.84 14.57
CA ASN A 114 -2.17 27.61 14.28
C ASN A 114 -1.91 27.12 12.85
N ILE A 115 -1.87 28.02 11.87
CA ILE A 115 -1.56 27.67 10.47
C ILE A 115 -0.16 27.06 10.38
N MET A 116 0.85 27.71 10.97
CA MET A 116 2.22 27.21 10.98
C MET A 116 2.33 25.87 11.72
N GLY A 117 1.56 25.69 12.80
CA GLY A 117 1.46 24.44 13.54
C GLY A 117 0.90 23.29 12.70
N VAL A 118 -0.24 23.50 12.02
CA VAL A 118 -0.88 22.50 11.15
C VAL A 118 0.02 22.13 9.97
N LEU A 119 0.62 23.12 9.30
CA LEU A 119 1.58 22.88 8.21
C LEU A 119 2.76 22.03 8.68
N SER A 120 3.32 22.35 9.86
CA SER A 120 4.39 21.56 10.48
C SER A 120 3.95 20.12 10.78
N LEU A 121 2.74 19.93 11.30
CA LEU A 121 2.19 18.60 11.57
C LEU A 121 2.03 17.77 10.30
N ILE A 122 1.58 18.36 9.19
CA ILE A 122 1.46 17.68 7.90
C ILE A 122 2.85 17.29 7.37
N VAL A 123 3.79 18.22 7.35
CA VAL A 123 5.18 17.97 6.92
C VAL A 123 5.80 16.80 7.69
N TRP A 124 5.69 16.83 9.02
CA TRP A 124 6.25 15.79 9.87
C TRP A 124 5.47 14.48 9.81
N SER A 125 4.17 14.51 9.54
CA SER A 125 3.38 13.29 9.30
C SER A 125 3.81 12.62 7.99
N LEU A 126 3.96 13.35 6.89
CA LEU A 126 4.49 12.82 5.63
C LEU A 126 5.93 12.30 5.79
N THR A 127 6.74 12.99 6.58
CA THR A 127 8.13 12.58 6.85
C THR A 127 8.16 11.30 7.69
N VAL A 128 7.50 11.27 8.84
CA VAL A 128 7.59 10.14 9.78
C VAL A 128 6.77 8.95 9.31
N VAL A 129 5.52 9.16 8.90
CA VAL A 129 4.62 8.08 8.51
C VAL A 129 5.00 7.57 7.13
N ILE A 130 4.94 8.41 6.09
CA ILE A 130 5.16 7.92 4.72
C ILE A 130 6.65 7.65 4.46
N SER A 131 7.53 8.62 4.75
CA SER A 131 8.94 8.49 4.37
C SER A 131 9.71 7.51 5.26
N LEU A 132 9.57 7.59 6.58
CA LEU A 132 10.32 6.72 7.49
C LEU A 132 9.60 5.39 7.73
N LYS A 133 8.36 5.41 8.24
CA LYS A 133 7.64 4.17 8.55
C LYS A 133 7.35 3.39 7.27
N TYR A 134 6.67 3.94 6.26
CA TYR A 134 6.28 3.15 5.10
C TYR A 134 7.47 2.83 4.20
N LEU A 135 8.14 3.87 3.67
CA LEU A 135 9.16 3.68 2.64
C LEU A 135 10.46 3.05 3.13
N VAL A 136 10.91 3.36 4.35
CA VAL A 136 12.16 2.81 4.89
C VAL A 136 11.93 1.49 5.63
N TYR A 137 10.89 1.40 6.46
CA TYR A 137 10.65 0.23 7.32
C TYR A 137 9.66 -0.78 6.71
N VAL A 138 8.41 -0.40 6.44
CA VAL A 138 7.34 -1.32 6.04
C VAL A 138 7.61 -1.96 4.67
N LEU A 139 8.15 -1.22 3.70
CA LEU A 139 8.54 -1.79 2.39
C LEU A 139 9.63 -2.88 2.47
N ARG A 140 10.25 -3.12 3.64
CA ARG A 140 11.18 -4.24 3.84
C ARG A 140 10.48 -5.52 4.31
N ALA A 141 9.25 -5.40 4.79
CA ALA A 141 8.43 -6.53 5.20
C ALA A 141 7.65 -7.02 3.98
N ASP A 142 8.32 -7.69 3.05
CA ASP A 142 7.69 -8.31 1.89
C ASP A 142 7.50 -9.82 2.06
N ASN A 143 6.51 -10.37 1.36
CA ASN A 143 6.36 -11.82 1.21
C ASN A 143 6.52 -12.19 -0.27
N GLN A 144 7.71 -12.63 -0.65
CA GLN A 144 8.07 -12.94 -2.05
C GLN A 144 7.94 -11.72 -2.99
N GLY A 145 8.27 -10.52 -2.50
CA GLY A 145 8.15 -9.28 -3.25
C GLY A 145 6.76 -8.63 -3.19
N GLU A 146 5.75 -9.31 -2.65
CA GLU A 146 4.42 -8.75 -2.44
C GLU A 146 4.31 -8.01 -1.10
N GLY A 147 3.53 -6.94 -1.08
CA GLY A 147 3.24 -6.15 0.12
C GLY A 147 1.75 -6.09 0.43
N GLY A 148 1.38 -5.27 1.41
CA GLY A 148 0.00 -5.16 1.90
C GLY A 148 -0.33 -6.09 3.07
N ILE A 149 -1.55 -5.94 3.59
CA ILE A 149 -1.99 -6.58 4.84
C ILE A 149 -2.01 -8.11 4.71
N LEU A 150 -2.42 -8.64 3.56
CA LEU A 150 -2.45 -10.09 3.32
C LEU A 150 -1.04 -10.68 3.18
N ALA A 151 -0.12 -9.97 2.54
CA ALA A 151 1.28 -10.38 2.45
C ALA A 151 1.94 -10.37 3.84
N LEU A 152 1.67 -9.34 4.65
CA LEU A 152 2.17 -9.26 6.03
C LEU A 152 1.59 -10.37 6.92
N MET A 153 0.30 -10.68 6.77
CA MET A 153 -0.34 -11.81 7.46
C MET A 153 0.30 -13.14 7.05
N ALA A 154 0.53 -13.37 5.76
CA ALA A 154 1.20 -14.57 5.27
C ALA A 154 2.64 -14.67 5.81
N LEU A 155 3.38 -13.56 5.83
CA LEU A 155 4.73 -13.49 6.38
C LEU A 155 4.75 -13.80 7.88
N ALA A 156 3.81 -13.24 8.66
CA ALA A 156 3.69 -13.49 10.09
C ALA A 156 3.34 -14.96 10.42
N LEU A 157 2.63 -15.63 9.51
CA LEU A 157 2.23 -17.04 9.63
C LEU A 157 3.22 -18.02 8.99
N SER A 158 4.28 -17.54 8.35
CA SER A 158 5.30 -18.38 7.70
C SER A 158 6.15 -19.16 8.70
N GLN A 159 6.22 -18.70 9.95
CA GLN A 159 6.95 -19.34 11.04
C GLN A 159 5.99 -20.11 11.97
N PRO A 160 6.46 -21.18 12.63
CA PRO A 160 5.64 -21.93 13.57
C PRO A 160 5.24 -21.03 14.76
N VAL A 161 3.96 -20.66 14.80
CA VAL A 161 3.34 -19.85 15.86
C VAL A 161 2.36 -20.69 16.69
N LYS A 162 2.22 -20.36 17.97
CA LYS A 162 1.23 -21.00 18.85
C LYS A 162 -0.18 -20.82 18.31
N SER A 163 -1.05 -21.81 18.50
CA SER A 163 -2.43 -21.82 17.98
C SER A 163 -3.23 -20.56 18.32
N ALA A 164 -3.18 -20.08 19.58
CA ALA A 164 -3.87 -18.86 19.98
C ALA A 164 -3.35 -17.60 19.25
N LEU A 165 -2.02 -17.47 19.08
CA LEU A 165 -1.42 -16.36 18.37
C LEU A 165 -1.73 -16.41 16.87
N ARG A 166 -1.76 -17.62 16.28
CA ARG A 166 -2.18 -17.83 14.90
C ARG A 166 -3.59 -17.31 14.66
N THR A 167 -4.55 -17.69 15.52
CA THR A 167 -5.92 -17.19 15.45
C THR A 167 -5.97 -15.67 15.57
N ALA A 168 -5.22 -15.09 16.52
CA ALA A 168 -5.15 -13.64 16.67
C ALA A 168 -4.60 -12.93 15.42
N ILE A 169 -3.53 -13.43 14.82
CA ILE A 169 -2.94 -12.89 13.57
C ILE A 169 -3.94 -12.96 12.42
N VAL A 170 -4.63 -14.10 12.24
CA VAL A 170 -5.65 -14.26 11.19
C VAL A 170 -6.81 -13.29 11.41
N MET A 171 -7.31 -13.16 12.63
CA MET A 171 -8.41 -12.25 12.95
C MET A 171 -8.00 -10.79 12.71
N LEU A 172 -6.78 -10.41 13.11
CA LEU A 172 -6.25 -9.06 12.87
C LEU A 172 -6.04 -8.78 11.37
N GLY A 173 -5.54 -9.77 10.62
CA GLY A 173 -5.38 -9.66 9.16
C GLY A 173 -6.72 -9.55 8.42
N LEU A 174 -7.73 -10.34 8.81
CA LEU A 174 -9.07 -10.26 8.25
C LEU A 174 -9.74 -8.92 8.58
N PHE A 175 -9.58 -8.43 9.81
CA PHE A 175 -10.05 -7.12 10.21
C PHE A 175 -9.38 -6.00 9.39
N GLY A 176 -8.05 -6.04 9.23
CA GLY A 176 -7.34 -5.09 8.38
C GLY A 176 -7.76 -5.14 6.92
N ALA A 177 -7.97 -6.33 6.36
CA ALA A 177 -8.47 -6.49 4.99
C ALA A 177 -9.90 -5.92 4.82
N ALA A 178 -10.77 -6.06 5.82
CA ALA A 178 -12.09 -5.46 5.81
C ALA A 178 -12.03 -3.92 5.85
N LEU A 179 -11.11 -3.34 6.64
CA LEU A 179 -10.87 -1.90 6.66
C LEU A 179 -10.37 -1.40 5.30
N LEU A 180 -9.41 -2.10 4.68
CA LEU A 180 -8.88 -1.76 3.36
C LEU A 180 -9.96 -1.85 2.27
N TYR A 181 -10.86 -2.83 2.37
CA TYR A 181 -12.00 -2.93 1.45
C TYR A 181 -12.98 -1.77 1.62
N GLY A 182 -13.25 -1.36 2.87
CA GLY A 182 -14.06 -0.17 3.15
C GLY A 182 -13.44 1.10 2.58
N ASP A 183 -12.14 1.29 2.79
CA ASP A 183 -11.38 2.42 2.24
C ASP A 183 -11.43 2.45 0.71
N GLY A 184 -11.19 1.31 0.04
CA GLY A 184 -11.27 1.18 -1.41
C GLY A 184 -12.63 1.52 -2.03
N VAL A 185 -13.72 1.48 -1.25
CA VAL A 185 -15.06 1.91 -1.69
C VAL A 185 -15.27 3.41 -1.45
N ILE A 186 -14.76 3.96 -0.34
CA ILE A 186 -14.99 5.36 0.06
C ILE A 186 -14.11 6.33 -0.74
N THR A 187 -12.83 6.01 -0.91
CA THR A 187 -11.83 6.93 -1.46
C THR A 187 -12.15 7.41 -2.87
N PRO A 188 -12.58 6.57 -3.85
CA PRO A 188 -12.99 7.05 -5.16
C PRO A 188 -14.19 8.00 -5.10
N ALA A 189 -15.15 7.74 -4.21
CA ALA A 189 -16.35 8.55 -4.08
C ALA A 189 -16.03 9.95 -3.51
N ILE A 190 -15.29 10.00 -2.39
CA ILE A 190 -14.94 11.26 -1.72
C ILE A 190 -13.97 12.09 -2.56
N SER A 191 -12.97 11.46 -3.18
CA SER A 191 -11.98 12.19 -3.99
C SER A 191 -12.60 12.81 -5.24
N VAL A 192 -13.45 12.08 -5.97
CA VAL A 192 -14.14 12.63 -7.16
C VAL A 192 -15.15 13.69 -6.75
N LEU A 193 -15.92 13.47 -5.67
CA LEU A 193 -16.84 14.49 -5.16
C LEU A 193 -16.11 15.78 -4.80
N SER A 194 -15.02 15.68 -4.03
CA SER A 194 -14.20 16.83 -3.60
C SER A 194 -13.59 17.58 -4.78
N ALA A 195 -13.17 16.86 -5.83
CA ALA A 195 -12.67 17.49 -7.06
C ALA A 195 -13.78 18.29 -7.78
N VAL A 196 -15.00 17.74 -7.86
CA VAL A 196 -16.15 18.39 -8.51
C VAL A 196 -16.68 19.55 -7.67
N GLU A 197 -16.61 19.48 -6.34
CA GLU A 197 -16.96 20.59 -5.44
C GLU A 197 -16.16 21.87 -5.73
N GLY A 198 -14.93 21.74 -6.23
CA GLY A 198 -14.11 22.86 -6.69
C GLY A 198 -14.81 23.74 -7.73
N LEU A 199 -15.69 23.16 -8.57
CA LEU A 199 -16.50 23.93 -9.53
C LEU A 199 -17.44 24.91 -8.82
N GLY A 200 -17.91 24.59 -7.61
CA GLY A 200 -18.78 25.47 -6.82
C GLY A 200 -18.11 26.76 -6.36
N VAL A 201 -16.77 26.80 -6.34
CA VAL A 201 -15.98 28.01 -6.06
C VAL A 201 -15.92 28.93 -7.28
N ALA A 202 -15.70 28.36 -8.47
CA ALA A 202 -15.59 29.12 -9.72
C ALA A 202 -16.95 29.50 -10.33
N ALA A 203 -17.97 28.65 -10.17
CA ALA A 203 -19.29 28.82 -10.76
C ALA A 203 -20.39 28.34 -9.78
N PRO A 204 -20.90 29.23 -8.91
CA PRO A 204 -21.88 28.88 -7.88
C PRO A 204 -23.20 28.29 -8.42
N GLY A 205 -23.57 28.62 -9.66
CA GLY A 205 -24.76 28.06 -10.34
C GLY A 205 -24.69 26.56 -10.64
N LEU A 206 -23.49 25.95 -10.56
CA LEU A 206 -23.31 24.52 -10.81
C LEU A 206 -23.47 23.64 -9.56
N LYS A 207 -23.73 24.21 -8.37
CA LYS A 207 -23.79 23.45 -7.12
C LYS A 207 -24.77 22.27 -7.15
N THR A 208 -25.94 22.46 -7.76
CA THR A 208 -26.95 21.39 -7.90
C THR A 208 -26.49 20.24 -8.81
N TYR A 209 -25.51 20.49 -9.68
CA TYR A 209 -24.98 19.49 -10.61
C TYR A 209 -23.75 18.74 -10.07
N ILE A 210 -23.20 19.11 -8.91
CA ILE A 210 -22.01 18.47 -8.34
C ILE A 210 -22.23 16.96 -8.17
N VAL A 211 -23.31 16.55 -7.50
CA VAL A 211 -23.62 15.14 -7.25
C VAL A 211 -23.89 14.36 -8.55
N PRO A 212 -24.76 14.83 -9.48
CA PRO A 212 -24.96 14.18 -10.77
C PRO A 212 -23.68 14.01 -11.60
N ILE A 213 -22.84 15.05 -11.66
CA ILE A 213 -21.56 15.02 -12.39
C ILE A 213 -20.62 13.99 -11.75
N THR A 214 -20.51 13.96 -10.42
CA THR A 214 -19.70 12.99 -9.68
C THR A 214 -20.12 11.56 -10.01
N ILE A 215 -21.42 11.26 -9.98
CA ILE A 215 -21.95 9.93 -10.32
C ILE A 215 -21.63 9.58 -11.78
N ALA A 216 -21.82 10.51 -12.72
CA ALA A 216 -21.51 10.29 -14.12
C ALA A 216 -20.01 10.00 -14.35
N ILE A 217 -19.12 10.73 -13.67
CA ILE A 217 -17.67 10.51 -13.71
C ILE A 217 -17.33 9.12 -13.16
N LEU A 218 -17.86 8.74 -12.00
CA LEU A 218 -17.61 7.42 -11.40
C LEU A 218 -18.08 6.28 -12.31
N ILE A 219 -19.29 6.39 -12.87
CA ILE A 219 -19.79 5.39 -13.84
C ILE A 219 -18.87 5.30 -15.05
N GLY A 220 -18.44 6.44 -15.61
CA GLY A 220 -17.52 6.48 -16.75
C GLY A 220 -16.16 5.86 -16.44
N LEU A 221 -15.56 6.20 -15.29
CA LEU A 221 -14.28 5.66 -14.83
C LEU A 221 -14.35 4.15 -14.58
N PHE A 222 -15.37 3.67 -13.87
CA PHE A 222 -15.53 2.23 -13.64
C PHE A 222 -15.90 1.47 -14.92
N TRP A 223 -16.59 2.10 -15.87
CA TRP A 223 -16.89 1.48 -17.15
C TRP A 223 -15.64 1.27 -18.01
N ILE A 224 -14.72 2.24 -18.06
CA ILE A 224 -13.47 2.10 -18.82
C ILE A 224 -12.51 1.09 -18.18
N GLN A 225 -12.50 0.98 -16.85
CA GLN A 225 -11.66 0.02 -16.12
C GLN A 225 -11.96 -1.45 -16.47
N LYS A 226 -13.18 -1.77 -16.93
CA LYS A 226 -13.54 -3.12 -17.40
C LYS A 226 -12.69 -3.59 -18.58
N ARG A 227 -12.06 -2.67 -19.31
CA ARG A 227 -11.18 -2.97 -20.46
C ARG A 227 -9.71 -3.17 -20.05
N GLY A 228 -9.42 -3.17 -18.75
CA GLY A 228 -8.09 -3.33 -18.19
C GLY A 228 -7.58 -2.07 -17.51
N THR A 229 -6.86 -2.26 -16.40
CA THR A 229 -6.29 -1.17 -15.59
C THR A 229 -4.97 -0.63 -16.16
N ALA A 230 -4.31 -1.38 -17.05
CA ALA A 230 -3.02 -1.00 -17.62
C ALA A 230 -3.08 0.30 -18.44
N LEU A 231 -4.12 0.48 -19.26
CA LEU A 231 -4.29 1.68 -20.08
C LEU A 231 -4.59 2.91 -19.22
N VAL A 232 -5.39 2.71 -18.16
CA VAL A 232 -5.73 3.76 -17.19
C VAL A 232 -4.46 4.17 -16.43
N GLY A 233 -3.70 3.23 -15.87
CA GLY A 233 -2.45 3.52 -15.17
C GLY A 233 -1.41 4.25 -16.03
N ALA A 234 -1.34 3.93 -17.33
CA ALA A 234 -0.44 4.60 -18.27
C ALA A 234 -0.82 6.08 -18.53
N LEU A 235 -2.11 6.41 -18.54
CA LEU A 235 -2.58 7.79 -18.72
C LEU A 235 -2.40 8.63 -17.45
N PHE A 236 -2.58 8.01 -16.28
CA PHE A 236 -2.51 8.72 -15.00
C PHE A 236 -1.09 9.20 -14.67
N GLY A 237 -0.03 8.51 -15.12
CA GLY A 237 1.36 8.92 -14.88
C GLY A 237 1.70 10.32 -15.39
N PRO A 238 1.50 10.63 -16.69
CA PRO A 238 1.71 11.98 -17.22
C PRO A 238 0.80 13.05 -16.59
N VAL A 239 -0.45 12.71 -16.29
CA VAL A 239 -1.42 13.65 -15.67
C VAL A 239 -0.99 14.01 -14.25
N THR A 240 -0.58 13.02 -13.45
CA THR A 240 -0.07 13.23 -12.08
C THR A 240 1.26 13.98 -12.08
N LEU A 241 2.15 13.72 -13.03
CA LEU A 241 3.38 14.51 -13.21
C LEU A 241 3.07 15.98 -13.48
N LEU A 242 2.13 16.26 -14.40
CA LEU A 242 1.69 17.61 -14.69
C LEU A 242 1.08 18.26 -13.43
N TRP A 243 0.23 17.54 -12.72
CA TRP A 243 -0.40 17.99 -11.47
C TRP A 243 0.64 18.42 -10.43
N PHE A 244 1.58 17.54 -10.06
CA PHE A 244 2.63 17.87 -9.09
C PHE A 244 3.54 19.00 -9.57
N SER A 245 3.80 19.08 -10.88
CA SER A 245 4.59 20.18 -11.44
C SER A 245 3.87 21.53 -11.28
N VAL A 246 2.55 21.57 -11.53
CA VAL A 246 1.73 22.76 -11.33
C VAL A 246 1.69 23.16 -9.86
N LEU A 247 1.49 22.19 -8.94
CA LEU A 247 1.51 22.46 -7.50
C LEU A 247 2.86 23.04 -7.06
N ALA A 248 3.97 22.41 -7.43
CA ALA A 248 5.30 22.88 -7.07
C ALA A 248 5.58 24.29 -7.63
N LEU A 249 5.20 24.57 -8.89
CA LEU A 249 5.38 25.90 -9.47
C LEU A 249 4.57 26.97 -8.74
N LEU A 250 3.30 26.69 -8.43
CA LEU A 250 2.44 27.61 -7.69
C LEU A 250 2.94 27.80 -6.24
N GLY A 251 3.38 26.73 -5.58
CA GLY A 251 3.96 26.78 -4.24
C GLY A 251 5.22 27.64 -4.20
N LEU A 252 6.14 27.45 -5.15
CA LEU A 252 7.35 28.29 -5.27
C LEU A 252 7.04 29.78 -5.42
N VAL A 253 6.01 30.13 -6.21
CA VAL A 253 5.57 31.54 -6.36
C VAL A 253 5.09 32.11 -5.03
N HIS A 254 4.32 31.35 -4.25
CA HIS A 254 3.81 31.81 -2.94
C HIS A 254 4.90 31.83 -1.86
N ILE A 255 5.83 30.88 -1.87
CA ILE A 255 7.00 30.89 -0.99
C ILE A 255 7.86 32.14 -1.26
N ALA A 256 8.02 32.53 -2.51
CA ALA A 256 8.76 33.77 -2.85
C ALA A 256 8.07 35.03 -2.30
N GLN A 257 6.74 35.03 -2.20
CA GLN A 257 5.96 36.14 -1.64
C GLN A 257 5.97 36.14 -0.10
N LEU A 258 5.92 34.98 0.53
CA LEU A 258 5.94 34.82 1.99
C LEU A 258 6.94 33.76 2.44
N PRO A 259 8.26 34.05 2.44
CA PRO A 259 9.29 33.08 2.80
C PRO A 259 9.18 32.53 4.22
N LYS A 260 8.48 33.26 5.11
CA LYS A 260 8.23 32.86 6.50
C LYS A 260 7.52 31.50 6.61
N VAL A 261 6.75 31.09 5.59
CA VAL A 261 6.07 29.79 5.56
C VAL A 261 7.04 28.61 5.72
N LEU A 262 8.29 28.76 5.24
CA LEU A 262 9.32 27.73 5.35
C LEU A 262 9.70 27.41 6.80
N TRP A 263 9.40 28.28 7.75
CA TRP A 263 9.62 28.00 9.16
C TRP A 263 8.74 26.85 9.67
N ALA A 264 7.61 26.57 9.00
CA ALA A 264 6.73 25.45 9.33
C ALA A 264 7.45 24.08 9.19
N LEU A 265 8.53 24.00 8.42
CA LEU A 265 9.37 22.80 8.33
C LEU A 265 9.99 22.41 9.69
N SER A 266 10.16 23.38 10.61
CA SER A 266 10.66 23.10 11.94
C SER A 266 9.62 22.35 12.77
N PRO A 267 9.96 21.20 13.39
CA PRO A 267 9.03 20.44 14.25
C PRO A 267 8.62 21.20 15.50
N THR A 268 9.33 22.28 15.84
CA THR A 268 8.98 23.16 16.96
C THR A 268 7.58 23.72 16.81
N TYR A 269 7.11 23.99 15.58
CA TYR A 269 5.76 24.47 15.34
C TYR A 269 4.71 23.41 15.68
N ALA A 270 4.89 22.17 15.24
CA ALA A 270 4.04 21.04 15.61
C ALA A 270 4.00 20.80 17.13
N VAL A 271 5.16 20.85 17.81
CA VAL A 271 5.21 20.70 19.28
C VAL A 271 4.52 21.87 19.97
N SER A 272 4.82 23.10 19.58
CA SER A 272 4.20 24.31 20.16
C SER A 272 2.69 24.32 19.94
N PHE A 273 2.23 23.79 18.82
CA PHE A 273 0.82 23.68 18.49
C PHE A 273 0.07 22.81 19.50
N PHE A 274 0.61 21.64 19.85
CA PHE A 274 0.02 20.79 20.88
C PHE A 274 0.09 21.41 22.27
N LEU A 275 1.19 22.09 22.61
CA LEU A 275 1.33 22.78 23.89
C LEU A 275 0.31 23.91 24.05
N ASN A 276 -0.03 24.60 22.96
CA ASN A 276 -0.93 25.75 22.98
C ASN A 276 -2.41 25.37 22.82
N ASN A 277 -2.73 24.29 22.10
CA ASN A 277 -4.11 23.90 21.79
C ASN A 277 -4.61 22.68 22.60
N GLY A 278 -3.75 22.01 23.38
CA GLY A 278 -4.15 20.96 24.32
C GLY A 278 -4.99 19.85 23.67
N SER A 279 -6.21 19.63 24.18
CA SER A 279 -7.15 18.61 23.69
C SER A 279 -7.64 18.87 22.27
N ASP A 280 -7.81 20.13 21.87
CA ASP A 280 -8.28 20.48 20.53
C ASP A 280 -7.23 20.11 19.48
N GLY A 281 -5.96 20.15 19.85
CA GLY A 281 -4.86 19.65 19.02
C GLY A 281 -4.98 18.17 18.66
N ILE A 282 -5.57 17.33 19.52
CA ILE A 282 -5.80 15.91 19.25
C ILE A 282 -6.90 15.73 18.19
N LEU A 283 -7.95 16.56 18.22
CA LEU A 283 -9.00 16.52 17.21
C LEU A 283 -8.46 16.92 15.84
N VAL A 284 -7.64 17.98 15.80
CA VAL A 284 -6.97 18.44 14.57
C VAL A 284 -6.01 17.39 14.02
N LEU A 285 -5.39 16.58 14.88
CA LEU A 285 -4.54 15.47 14.44
C LEU A 285 -5.32 14.45 13.59
N GLY A 286 -6.62 14.28 13.82
CA GLY A 286 -7.49 13.48 12.93
C GLY A 286 -7.55 14.05 11.52
N GLY A 287 -7.66 15.38 11.38
CA GLY A 287 -7.59 16.08 10.10
C GLY A 287 -6.21 15.95 9.44
N VAL A 288 -5.13 16.10 10.21
CA VAL A 288 -3.76 15.90 9.72
C VAL A 288 -3.52 14.46 9.26
N PHE A 289 -4.13 13.47 9.93
CA PHE A 289 -3.99 12.07 9.56
C PHE A 289 -4.52 11.78 8.15
N LEU A 290 -5.48 12.57 7.66
CA LEU A 290 -5.92 12.49 6.27
C LEU A 290 -4.78 12.76 5.30
N ALA A 291 -3.76 13.55 5.65
CA ALA A 291 -2.62 13.81 4.77
C ALA A 291 -1.77 12.56 4.48
N VAL A 292 -1.88 11.50 5.28
CA VAL A 292 -1.09 10.26 5.15
C VAL A 292 -1.92 9.06 4.68
N THR A 293 -3.19 9.25 4.32
CA THR A 293 -4.00 8.21 3.68
C THR A 293 -3.46 7.91 2.28
N GLY A 294 -3.39 6.64 1.90
CA GLY A 294 -2.74 6.14 0.70
C GLY A 294 -1.36 5.48 0.94
N GLY A 295 -0.82 5.54 2.16
CA GLY A 295 0.42 4.84 2.52
C GLY A 295 0.30 3.32 2.38
N GLU A 296 -0.88 2.78 2.67
CA GLU A 296 -1.26 1.38 2.46
C GLU A 296 -1.30 0.97 0.99
N ALA A 297 -1.77 1.84 0.10
CA ALA A 297 -1.71 1.60 -1.35
C ALA A 297 -0.25 1.47 -1.81
N LEU A 298 0.63 2.33 -1.29
CA LEU A 298 2.08 2.26 -1.48
C LEU A 298 2.68 0.90 -1.12
N TYR A 299 2.22 0.32 -0.01
CA TYR A 299 2.69 -0.97 0.44
C TYR A 299 2.08 -2.11 -0.36
N ALA A 300 0.80 -2.03 -0.72
CA ALA A 300 0.11 -3.04 -1.52
C ALA A 300 0.67 -3.14 -2.95
N ASP A 301 0.98 -2.01 -3.59
CA ASP A 301 1.44 -1.97 -4.98
C ASP A 301 2.94 -2.30 -5.17
N MET A 302 3.63 -2.64 -4.09
CA MET A 302 5.04 -3.00 -4.13
C MET A 302 5.30 -4.24 -5.01
N GLY A 303 4.38 -5.20 -5.07
CA GLY A 303 4.51 -6.38 -5.94
C GLY A 303 4.51 -6.04 -7.43
N HIS A 304 3.77 -5.00 -7.82
CA HIS A 304 3.64 -4.60 -9.22
C HIS A 304 4.80 -3.72 -9.71
N PHE A 305 5.25 -2.77 -8.89
CA PHE A 305 6.28 -1.80 -9.30
C PHE A 305 7.67 -2.05 -8.71
N GLY A 306 7.74 -2.74 -7.57
CA GLY A 306 8.95 -2.91 -6.78
C GLY A 306 9.30 -1.69 -5.92
N VAL A 307 10.14 -1.93 -4.91
CA VAL A 307 10.53 -0.90 -3.90
C VAL A 307 11.30 0.27 -4.51
N LYS A 308 12.15 0.02 -5.53
CA LYS A 308 13.05 1.05 -6.07
C LYS A 308 12.31 2.15 -6.84
N PRO A 309 11.42 1.85 -7.81
CA PRO A 309 10.64 2.89 -8.50
C PRO A 309 9.77 3.68 -7.54
N ILE A 310 9.11 3.00 -6.59
CA ILE A 310 8.29 3.64 -5.55
C ILE A 310 9.13 4.68 -4.79
N ARG A 311 10.28 4.29 -4.21
CA ARG A 311 11.15 5.22 -3.47
C ARG A 311 11.66 6.38 -4.33
N LEU A 312 12.07 6.11 -5.58
CA LEU A 312 12.58 7.14 -6.46
C LEU A 312 11.51 8.21 -6.76
N THR A 313 10.30 7.78 -7.09
CA THR A 313 9.18 8.68 -7.37
C THR A 313 8.81 9.52 -6.15
N TRP A 314 8.82 8.93 -4.94
CA TRP A 314 8.56 9.69 -3.72
C TRP A 314 9.62 10.76 -3.46
N PHE A 315 10.87 10.37 -3.28
CA PHE A 315 11.93 11.28 -2.86
C PHE A 315 12.36 12.24 -3.98
N GLY A 316 12.18 11.84 -5.24
CA GLY A 316 12.58 12.64 -6.40
C GLY A 316 11.53 13.64 -6.88
N LEU A 317 10.24 13.40 -6.62
CA LEU A 317 9.16 14.22 -7.18
C LEU A 317 8.05 14.51 -6.16
N VAL A 318 7.39 13.47 -5.66
CA VAL A 318 6.13 13.64 -4.90
C VAL A 318 6.37 14.34 -3.58
N PHE A 319 7.32 13.89 -2.78
CA PHE A 319 7.61 14.51 -1.49
C PHE A 319 8.07 15.96 -1.63
N PRO A 320 9.05 16.31 -2.48
CA PRO A 320 9.40 17.71 -2.73
C PRO A 320 8.20 18.55 -3.18
N ALA A 321 7.37 18.05 -4.10
CA ALA A 321 6.23 18.80 -4.63
C ALA A 321 5.10 19.01 -3.60
N LEU A 322 4.95 18.10 -2.62
CA LEU A 322 3.97 18.25 -1.53
C LEU A 322 4.45 19.19 -0.41
N ILE A 323 5.77 19.33 -0.25
CA ILE A 323 6.36 20.21 0.77
C ILE A 323 6.41 21.67 0.30
N ILE A 324 6.53 21.88 -1.01
CA ILE A 324 6.53 23.19 -1.68
C ILE A 324 5.10 23.72 -1.81
#